data_AF-A0A081C9F1-F1
#
_entry.id   AF-A0A081C9F1-F1
#
_cell.length_a   1.000
_cell.length_b   1.000
_cell.length_c   1.000
_cell.angle_alpha   90.00
_cell.angle_beta   90.00
_cell.angle_gamma   90.00
#
_symmetry.space_group_name_H-M   'P 1'
#
loop_
_entity.id
_entity.type
_entity.pdbx_description
1 polymer ?
#
loop_
_entity_poly.entity_id
_entity_poly.type
_entity_poly.pdbx_seq_one_letter_code
_entity_poly.pdbx_strand_id
1 'polypeptide(L)'
;MSKDDKINKIESFMEILLLHLIKQHAEKRTTCSWEVSIRNAVRKILFINKRRKAGEDYLSQEELWAVIHEAWDSALLSASLEALEGRYDEVELAQKFDIDQVKHKDMELIQQKRG
;
A
#
# COMPACT_ATOMS: atom_id res chain seq x y z
N MET A 1 -16.31 11.26 10.53
CA MET A 1 -15.66 10.89 9.27
C MET A 1 -16.72 10.33 8.37
N SER A 2 -16.94 10.99 7.23
CA SER A 2 -17.72 10.44 6.13
C SER A 2 -17.06 9.16 5.59
N LYS A 3 -17.71 8.50 4.62
CA LYS A 3 -17.09 7.39 3.89
C LYS A 3 -15.87 7.89 3.11
N ASP A 4 -15.98 9.03 2.44
CA ASP A 4 -14.90 9.65 1.68
C ASP A 4 -13.69 10.02 2.56
N ASP A 5 -13.92 10.55 3.77
CA ASP A 5 -12.83 10.80 4.73
C ASP A 5 -12.06 9.53 5.09
N LYS A 6 -12.72 8.36 5.08
CA LYS A 6 -12.09 7.07 5.34
C LYS A 6 -11.29 6.60 4.14
N ILE A 7 -11.87 6.71 2.94
CA ILE A 7 -11.24 6.35 1.68
C ILE A 7 -9.94 7.14 1.54
N ASN A 8 -9.99 8.47 1.64
CA ASN A 8 -8.81 9.34 1.51
C ASN A 8 -7.72 9.00 2.54
N LYS A 9 -8.10 8.68 3.78
CA LYS A 9 -7.10 8.27 4.79
C LYS A 9 -6.53 6.89 4.53
N ILE A 10 -7.35 5.94 4.06
CA ILE A 10 -6.88 4.60 3.68
C ILE A 10 -5.92 4.73 2.50
N GLU A 11 -6.27 5.51 1.49
CA GLU A 11 -5.45 5.83 0.32
C GLU A 11 -4.08 6.39 0.73
N SER A 12 -4.01 7.39 1.62
CA SER A 12 -2.71 7.92 2.08
C SER A 12 -1.84 6.87 2.79
N PHE A 13 -2.43 5.93 3.52
CA PHE A 13 -1.66 4.83 4.11
C PHE A 13 -1.33 3.74 3.09
N MET A 14 -2.18 3.53 2.09
CA MET A 14 -1.96 2.61 0.97
C MET A 14 -0.77 3.06 0.15
N GLU A 15 -0.66 4.36 -0.15
CA GLU A 15 0.47 4.95 -0.85
C GLU A 15 1.80 4.66 -0.12
N ILE A 16 1.83 4.82 1.20
CA ILE A 16 3.02 4.50 2.03
C ILE A 16 3.33 3.01 2.01
N LEU A 17 2.30 2.15 2.06
CA LEU A 17 2.48 0.70 2.00
C LEU A 17 3.08 0.28 0.66
N LEU A 18 2.46 0.71 -0.44
CA LEU A 18 2.89 0.45 -1.81
C LEU A 18 4.30 1.00 -2.07
N LEU A 19 4.62 2.22 -1.62
CA LEU A 19 5.97 2.79 -1.72
C LEU A 19 7.02 1.82 -1.19
N HIS A 20 6.83 1.29 0.01
CA HIS A 20 7.80 0.39 0.62
C HIS A 20 7.81 -1.00 -0.02
N LEU A 21 6.66 -1.53 -0.48
CA LEU A 21 6.62 -2.79 -1.22
C LEU A 21 7.32 -2.68 -2.58
N ILE A 22 7.09 -1.59 -3.32
CA ILE A 22 7.79 -1.31 -4.58
C ILE A 22 9.30 -1.31 -4.35
N LYS A 23 9.77 -0.61 -3.32
CA LYS A 23 11.21 -0.59 -2.96
C LYS A 23 11.73 -1.99 -2.61
N GLN A 24 10.97 -2.79 -1.88
CA GLN A 24 11.36 -4.17 -1.55
C GLN A 24 11.52 -5.04 -2.80
N HIS A 25 10.57 -4.95 -3.74
CA HIS A 25 10.59 -5.72 -4.97
C HIS A 25 11.68 -5.25 -5.94
N ALA A 26 11.84 -3.94 -6.12
CA ALA A 26 12.86 -3.35 -6.99
C ALA A 26 14.28 -3.63 -6.47
N GLU A 27 14.51 -3.53 -5.16
CA GLU A 27 15.85 -3.69 -4.56
C GLU A 27 16.14 -5.10 -4.05
N LYS A 28 15.15 -6.00 -4.06
CA LYS A 28 15.24 -7.38 -3.57
C LYS A 28 15.78 -7.46 -2.14
N ARG A 29 15.45 -6.48 -1.30
CA ARG A 29 15.86 -6.38 0.10
C ARG A 29 14.81 -5.61 0.91
N THR A 30 14.90 -5.72 2.22
CA THR A 30 14.13 -4.87 3.14
C THR A 30 15.04 -4.26 4.19
N THR A 31 14.58 -3.19 4.85
CA THR A 31 15.24 -2.59 6.00
C THR A 31 14.28 -2.55 7.18
N CYS A 32 14.81 -2.48 8.40
CA CYS A 32 13.97 -2.39 9.60
C CYS A 32 13.01 -1.20 9.57
N SER A 33 13.43 -0.04 9.03
CA SER A 33 12.55 1.12 8.92
C SER A 33 11.41 0.89 7.93
N TRP A 34 11.67 0.21 6.80
CA TRP A 34 10.62 -0.13 5.82
C TRP A 34 9.62 -1.12 6.41
N GLU A 35 10.10 -2.16 7.11
CA GLU A 35 9.22 -3.11 7.82
C GLU A 35 8.33 -2.41 8.85
N VAL A 36 8.88 -1.46 9.59
CA VAL A 36 8.11 -0.66 10.57
C VAL A 36 7.05 0.18 9.86
N SER A 37 7.38 0.86 8.76
CA SER A 37 6.42 1.63 7.98
C SER A 37 5.30 0.77 7.40
N ILE A 38 5.63 -0.39 6.80
CA ILE A 38 4.67 -1.36 6.27
C ILE A 38 3.69 -1.80 7.37
N ARG A 39 4.22 -2.24 8.53
CA ARG A 39 3.38 -2.69 9.66
C ARG A 39 2.49 -1.58 10.20
N ASN A 40 2.98 -0.34 10.22
CA ASN A 40 2.22 0.82 10.67
C ASN A 40 1.09 1.16 9.69
N ALA A 41 1.39 1.21 8.38
CA ALA A 41 0.41 1.46 7.33
C ALA A 41 -0.71 0.42 7.36
N VAL A 42 -0.36 -0.87 7.33
CA VAL A 42 -1.32 -1.99 7.44
C VAL A 42 -2.20 -1.85 8.67
N ARG A 43 -1.61 -1.59 9.85
CA ARG A 43 -2.38 -1.41 11.09
C ARG A 43 -3.35 -0.25 11.01
N LYS A 44 -2.97 0.86 10.37
CA LYS A 44 -3.82 2.05 10.22
C LYS A 44 -4.95 1.81 9.23
N ILE A 45 -4.67 1.19 8.09
CA ILE A 45 -5.68 0.80 7.09
C ILE A 45 -6.74 -0.09 7.75
N LEU A 46 -6.32 -1.19 8.38
CA LEU A 46 -7.21 -2.11 9.09
C LEU A 46 -8.04 -1.41 10.18
N PHE A 47 -7.42 -0.52 10.95
CA PHE A 47 -8.12 0.22 12.00
C PHE A 47 -9.19 1.18 11.46
N ILE A 48 -8.90 1.86 10.34
CA ILE A 48 -9.83 2.81 9.71
C ILE A 48 -10.96 2.08 9.02
N ASN A 49 -10.64 0.95 8.37
CA ASN A 49 -11.59 0.13 7.63
C ASN A 49 -12.52 -0.68 8.55
N LYS A 50 -12.09 -1.02 9.77
CA LYS A 50 -12.92 -1.76 10.72
C LYS A 50 -14.15 -0.96 11.19
N ARG A 51 -15.35 -1.52 11.03
CA ARG A 51 -16.59 -0.95 11.58
C ARG A 51 -16.78 -1.36 13.05
N ARG A 52 -17.31 -0.44 13.87
CA ARG A 52 -17.45 -0.64 15.33
C ARG A 52 -18.70 -1.42 15.76
N LYS A 53 -19.74 -1.45 14.92
CA LYS A 53 -21.08 -1.95 15.30
C LYS A 53 -21.67 -3.00 14.35
N ALA A 54 -21.08 -3.23 13.19
CA ALA A 54 -21.43 -4.31 12.29
C ALA A 54 -20.18 -5.15 12.09
N GLY A 55 -20.28 -6.47 12.00
CA GLY A 55 -19.14 -7.38 11.82
C GLY A 55 -18.44 -7.27 10.46
N GLU A 56 -18.72 -6.21 9.70
CA GLU A 56 -18.26 -5.94 8.34
C GLU A 56 -17.35 -4.70 8.34
N ASP A 57 -16.49 -4.59 7.34
CA ASP A 57 -15.62 -3.43 7.16
C ASP A 57 -16.36 -2.27 6.45
N TYR A 58 -15.76 -1.06 6.42
CA TYR A 58 -16.33 0.12 5.76
C TYR A 58 -16.21 0.03 4.23
N LEU A 59 -15.08 -0.50 3.75
CA LEU A 59 -14.78 -0.74 2.35
C LEU A 59 -14.82 -2.25 2.09
N SER A 60 -15.44 -2.64 0.97
CA SER A 60 -15.37 -4.02 0.46
C SER A 60 -14.00 -4.34 -0.12
N GLN A 61 -13.77 -5.61 -0.48
CA GLN A 61 -12.54 -6.02 -1.16
C GLN A 61 -12.36 -5.29 -2.50
N GLU A 62 -13.43 -5.11 -3.27
CA GLU A 62 -13.42 -4.40 -4.54
C GLU A 62 -13.08 -2.91 -4.36
N GLU A 63 -13.61 -2.28 -3.30
CA GLU A 63 -13.29 -0.89 -2.98
C GLU A 63 -11.84 -0.73 -2.52
N LEU A 64 -11.30 -1.68 -1.77
CA LEU A 64 -9.86 -1.68 -1.41
C LEU A 64 -8.97 -1.83 -2.64
N TRP A 65 -9.34 -2.69 -3.59
CA TRP A 65 -8.64 -2.78 -4.87
C TRP A 65 -8.66 -1.46 -5.64
N ALA A 66 -9.80 -0.78 -5.69
CA ALA A 66 -9.89 0.54 -6.32
C ALA A 66 -8.90 1.54 -5.67
N VAL A 67 -8.82 1.56 -4.34
CA VAL A 67 -7.88 2.41 -3.61
C VAL A 67 -6.41 2.04 -3.90
N ILE A 68 -6.08 0.74 -4.05
CA ILE A 68 -4.73 0.31 -4.48
C ILE A 68 -4.41 0.87 -5.87
N HIS A 69 -5.37 0.85 -6.79
CA HIS A 69 -5.20 1.39 -8.14
C HIS A 69 -5.03 2.92 -8.12
N GLU A 70 -5.81 3.64 -7.33
CA GLU A 70 -5.72 5.10 -7.19
C GLU A 70 -4.39 5.54 -6.57
N ALA A 71 -3.92 4.84 -5.53
CA ALA A 71 -2.66 5.16 -4.86
C ALA A 71 -1.40 4.75 -5.65
N TRP A 72 -1.53 3.96 -6.72
CA TRP A 72 -0.40 3.32 -7.39
C TRP A 72 0.58 4.31 -8.00
N ASP A 73 0.10 5.25 -8.80
CA ASP A 73 0.96 6.17 -9.55
C ASP A 73 1.75 7.08 -8.61
N SER A 74 1.12 7.56 -7.53
CA SER A 74 1.79 8.37 -6.50
C SER A 74 2.83 7.58 -5.71
N ALA A 75 2.52 6.32 -5.37
CA ALA A 75 3.46 5.42 -4.71
C ALA A 75 4.65 5.08 -5.61
N LEU A 76 4.42 4.87 -6.91
CA LEU A 76 5.46 4.58 -7.89
C LEU A 76 6.38 5.78 -8.12
N LEU A 77 5.83 6.99 -8.22
CA LEU A 77 6.60 8.23 -8.26
C LEU A 77 7.46 8.40 -7.00
N SER A 78 6.88 8.22 -5.82
CA SER A 78 7.65 8.31 -4.57
C SER A 78 8.75 7.24 -4.51
N ALA A 79 8.46 6.04 -5.02
CA ALA A 79 9.43 4.95 -5.06
C ALA A 79 10.55 5.20 -6.09
N SER A 80 10.27 5.82 -7.24
CA SER A 80 11.28 6.16 -8.24
C SER A 80 12.33 7.12 -7.68
N LEU A 81 11.92 8.04 -6.81
CA LEU A 81 12.79 8.99 -6.13
C LEU A 81 13.64 8.35 -5.01
N GLU A 82 13.16 7.30 -4.36
CA GLU A 82 13.83 6.70 -3.19
C GLU A 82 14.55 5.38 -3.48
N ALA A 83 14.02 4.56 -4.39
CA ALA A 83 14.53 3.24 -4.71
C ALA A 83 15.82 3.36 -5.51
N LEU A 84 16.78 2.46 -5.26
CA LEU A 84 18.02 2.39 -6.05
C LEU A 84 18.72 3.76 -6.16
N GLU A 85 18.63 4.59 -5.11
CA GLU A 85 19.18 5.94 -5.01
C GLU A 85 18.59 6.95 -6.01
N GLY A 86 17.35 6.75 -6.47
CA GLY A 86 16.68 7.71 -7.36
C GLY A 86 17.15 7.65 -8.82
N ARG A 87 17.77 6.54 -9.23
CA ARG A 87 18.41 6.41 -10.55
C ARG A 87 17.47 6.15 -11.72
N TYR A 88 16.21 5.80 -11.44
CA TYR A 88 15.24 5.37 -12.43
C TYR A 88 14.00 6.22 -12.31
N ASP A 89 13.38 6.56 -13.44
CA ASP A 89 12.02 7.12 -13.43
C ASP A 89 10.97 6.02 -13.15
N GLU A 90 9.70 6.42 -13.04
CA GLU A 90 8.58 5.54 -12.74
C GLU A 90 8.47 4.38 -13.73
N VAL A 91 8.66 4.66 -15.02
CA VAL A 91 8.50 3.69 -16.11
C VAL A 91 9.65 2.68 -16.07
N GLU A 92 10.88 3.16 -15.90
CA GLU A 92 12.08 2.32 -15.78
C GLU A 92 12.09 1.48 -14.50
N LEU A 93 11.61 2.06 -13.38
CA LEU A 93 11.53 1.35 -12.11
C LEU A 93 10.48 0.22 -12.19
N ALA A 94 9.31 0.49 -12.77
CA ALA A 94 8.23 -0.47 -12.92
C ALA A 94 8.61 -1.71 -13.75
N GLN A 95 9.62 -1.60 -14.62
CA GLN A 95 10.13 -2.74 -15.40
C GLN A 95 11.00 -3.71 -14.57
N LYS A 96 11.37 -3.37 -13.33
CA LYS A 96 12.28 -4.17 -12.50
C LYS A 96 11.58 -5.23 -11.66
N PHE A 97 10.26 -5.20 -11.60
CA PHE A 97 9.46 -6.10 -10.78
C PHE A 97 8.10 -6.38 -11.42
N ASP A 98 7.39 -7.37 -10.89
CA ASP A 98 6.02 -7.68 -11.29
C ASP A 98 5.04 -6.77 -10.52
N ILE A 99 4.37 -5.87 -11.25
CA ILE A 99 3.41 -4.91 -10.69
C ILE A 99 2.24 -5.62 -10.01
N ASP A 100 1.71 -6.67 -10.64
CA ASP A 100 0.55 -7.39 -10.12
C ASP A 100 0.94 -8.12 -8.85
N GLN A 101 2.16 -8.68 -8.78
CA GLN A 101 2.66 -9.30 -7.56
C GLN A 101 2.69 -8.31 -6.38
N VAL A 102 3.10 -7.06 -6.61
CA VAL A 102 3.14 -6.03 -5.57
C VAL A 102 1.73 -5.68 -5.09
N LYS A 103 0.79 -5.45 -6.01
CA LYS A 103 -0.59 -5.10 -5.65
C LYS A 103 -1.32 -6.23 -4.92
N HIS A 104 -1.10 -7.47 -5.34
CA HIS A 104 -1.64 -8.63 -4.63
C HIS A 104 -1.02 -8.79 -3.24
N LYS A 105 0.28 -8.46 -3.08
CA LYS A 105 0.93 -8.50 -1.77
C LYS A 105 0.37 -7.45 -0.82
N ASP A 106 0.14 -6.24 -1.31
CA ASP A 106 -0.55 -5.18 -0.58
C ASP A 106 -1.91 -5.67 -0.08
N MET A 107 -2.74 -6.20 -1.00
CA MET A 107 -4.05 -6.74 -0.69
C MET A 107 -4.00 -7.86 0.36
N GLU A 108 -3.06 -8.79 0.24
CA GLU A 108 -2.87 -9.89 1.21
C GLU A 108 -2.62 -9.34 2.63
N LEU A 109 -1.75 -8.32 2.76
CA LEU A 109 -1.37 -7.75 4.04
C LEU A 109 -2.55 -7.05 4.74
N ILE A 110 -3.42 -6.38 3.98
CA ILE A 110 -4.60 -5.69 4.51
C ILE A 110 -5.84 -6.58 4.62
N GLN A 111 -5.79 -7.82 4.14
CA GLN A 111 -6.82 -8.84 4.34
C GLN A 111 -6.48 -9.88 5.40
N GLN A 112 -5.23 -9.95 5.84
CA GLN A 112 -4.81 -10.84 6.91
C GLN A 112 -5.55 -10.48 8.21
N LYS A 113 -6.70 -11.13 8.43
CA LYS A 113 -7.41 -11.08 9.70
C LYS A 113 -6.45 -11.57 10.76
N ARG A 114 -6.11 -10.70 11.71
CA ARG A 114 -5.45 -11.11 12.95
C ARG A 114 -6.35 -12.17 13.59
N GLY A 115 -5.88 -13.43 13.57
CA GLY A 115 -6.33 -14.45 14.50
C GLY A 115 -6.06 -14.02 15.94
#